data_AF-A0A1R1M630-F1
#
_entry.id   AF-A0A1R1M630-F1
#
_cell.length_a   1.000
_cell.length_b   1.000
_cell.length_c   1.000
_cell.angle_alpha   90.00
_cell.angle_beta   90.00
_cell.angle_gamma   90.00
#
_symmetry.space_group_name_H-M   'P 1'
#
loop_
_entity.id
_entity.type
_entity.pdbx_description
1 polymer ?
#
loop_
_entity_poly.entity_id
_entity_poly.type
_entity_poly.pdbx_seq_one_letter_code
_entity_poly.pdbx_strand_id
1 'polypeptide(L)'
;MSRTVSRDSSKDVRRAPRRRARRHTPVVGGAPRWRHPLVVAAGIVAALGWLALMAGNVLYYTGPHDGALALFNSSRFNGDNDRSWPEFGGYAAMATAALAMLLLALRRRQAIYGAWALVLAVMTADDSYALHERGAKLILQHVSLPSVAGLRPQDAGELGVWAVGGLILATLVVLAVRRADALGRQDNRRLVGLLLALAVFAVGVDMGAELLAKVVTGHGALNWLALIESGGELLVMCLIALTSLAMLVRHARH
;
A
#
# COMPACT_ATOMS: atom_id res chain seq x y z
N MET A 1 7.48 -72.02 56.96
CA MET A 1 8.24 -70.85 57.44
C MET A 1 7.63 -69.61 56.76
N SER A 2 6.58 -68.99 57.33
CA SER A 2 6.59 -67.85 58.30
C SER A 2 7.43 -66.67 57.76
N ARG A 3 6.88 -65.49 57.38
CA ARG A 3 6.12 -64.44 58.12
C ARG A 3 5.56 -63.43 57.09
N THR A 4 4.26 -63.08 57.04
CA THR A 4 3.49 -62.01 57.74
C THR A 4 3.80 -60.53 57.40
N VAL A 5 2.70 -59.73 57.43
CA VAL A 5 2.55 -58.25 57.61
C VAL A 5 2.47 -57.44 56.30
N SER A 6 1.36 -56.82 55.85
CA SER A 6 0.24 -55.99 56.38
C SER A 6 0.45 -54.46 56.38
N ARG A 7 -0.66 -53.76 56.09
CA ARG A 7 -1.00 -52.30 56.21
C ARG A 7 -0.54 -51.37 55.09
N ASP A 8 -1.44 -50.70 54.36
CA ASP A 8 -2.48 -49.70 54.72
C ASP A 8 -1.90 -48.30 54.99
N SER A 9 -2.26 -47.31 54.15
CA SER A 9 -2.77 -46.00 54.61
C SER A 9 -2.98 -45.03 53.44
N SER A 10 -4.24 -44.71 53.23
CA SER A 10 -4.79 -43.45 52.71
C SER A 10 -3.93 -42.19 52.95
N LYS A 11 -3.73 -41.36 51.92
CA LYS A 11 -3.43 -39.93 52.09
C LYS A 11 -4.09 -39.04 51.03
N ASP A 12 -5.10 -38.33 51.53
CA ASP A 12 -5.40 -36.91 51.30
C ASP A 12 -5.56 -36.36 49.89
N VAL A 13 -6.82 -36.41 49.47
CA VAL A 13 -7.43 -35.52 48.48
C VAL A 13 -7.48 -34.10 49.05
N ARG A 14 -6.44 -33.29 48.81
CA ARG A 14 -6.48 -31.84 49.07
C ARG A 14 -7.38 -31.15 48.04
N ARG A 15 -8.64 -30.87 48.42
CA ARG A 15 -9.56 -30.02 47.65
C ARG A 15 -9.09 -28.57 47.69
N ALA A 16 -8.64 -28.06 46.55
CA ALA A 16 -8.28 -26.66 46.35
C ALA A 16 -9.50 -25.72 46.51
N PRO A 17 -9.29 -24.48 46.98
CA PRO A 17 -10.37 -23.52 47.20
C PRO A 17 -10.99 -23.06 45.87
N ARG A 18 -12.31 -23.25 45.72
CA ARG A 18 -13.12 -22.72 44.62
C ARG A 18 -13.09 -21.19 44.66
N ARG A 19 -12.19 -20.58 43.87
CA ARG A 19 -12.22 -19.14 43.56
C ARG A 19 -13.55 -18.81 42.87
N ARG A 20 -14.41 -18.04 43.55
CA ARG A 20 -15.63 -17.47 42.98
C ARG A 20 -15.26 -16.62 41.78
N ALA A 21 -15.63 -17.10 40.59
CA ALA A 21 -15.56 -16.34 39.36
C ALA A 21 -16.45 -15.09 39.48
N ARG A 22 -15.83 -13.92 39.63
CA ARG A 22 -16.51 -12.65 39.37
C ARG A 22 -16.87 -12.64 37.89
N ARG A 23 -18.14 -12.90 37.58
CA ARG A 23 -18.70 -12.67 36.26
C ARG A 23 -18.70 -11.17 36.02
N HIS A 24 -17.64 -10.67 35.39
CA HIS A 24 -17.68 -9.38 34.73
C HIS A 24 -18.71 -9.52 33.61
N THR A 25 -19.89 -8.93 33.81
CA THR A 25 -20.82 -8.68 32.72
C THR A 25 -20.12 -7.75 31.72
N PRO A 26 -19.94 -8.15 30.46
CA PRO A 26 -19.41 -7.24 29.47
C PRO A 26 -20.42 -6.11 29.30
N VAL A 27 -19.96 -4.86 29.49
CA VAL A 27 -20.68 -3.68 29.05
C VAL A 27 -20.76 -3.79 27.53
N VAL A 28 -21.89 -4.30 27.03
CA VAL A 28 -22.20 -4.32 25.60
C VAL A 28 -22.52 -2.89 25.19
N GLY A 29 -21.47 -2.09 25.05
CA GLY A 29 -21.54 -0.83 24.31
C GLY A 29 -21.86 -1.19 22.86
N GLY A 30 -23.14 -1.09 22.48
CA GLY A 30 -23.61 -1.31 21.13
C GLY A 30 -22.94 -0.33 20.18
N ALA A 31 -21.82 -0.74 19.58
CA ALA A 31 -21.20 0.03 18.51
C ALA A 31 -22.20 0.12 17.35
N PRO A 32 -22.40 1.31 16.76
CA PRO A 32 -23.41 1.52 15.74
C PRO A 32 -23.13 0.66 14.50
N ARG A 33 -24.05 -0.28 14.22
CA ARG A 33 -24.09 -1.19 13.06
C ARG A 33 -24.13 -0.48 11.68
N TRP A 34 -24.29 0.83 11.67
CA TRP A 34 -24.67 1.63 10.49
C TRP A 34 -23.51 2.05 9.56
N ARG A 35 -22.27 1.64 9.80
CA ARG A 35 -21.10 2.20 9.09
C ARG A 35 -20.55 1.37 7.93
N HIS A 36 -20.93 0.11 7.78
CA HIS A 36 -20.43 -0.75 6.70
C HIS A 36 -20.98 -0.45 5.30
N PRO A 37 -22.30 -0.29 5.08
CA PRO A 37 -22.82 -0.12 3.74
C PRO A 37 -22.35 1.19 3.10
N LEU A 38 -22.19 2.25 3.90
CA LEU A 38 -21.65 3.53 3.43
C LEU A 38 -20.17 3.44 3.02
N VAL A 39 -19.33 2.75 3.81
CA VAL A 39 -17.91 2.55 3.43
C VAL A 39 -17.78 1.69 2.18
N VAL A 40 -18.62 0.66 2.04
CA VAL A 40 -18.66 -0.18 0.83
C VAL A 40 -19.14 0.63 -0.37
N ALA A 41 -20.23 1.38 -0.24
CA ALA A 41 -20.74 2.23 -1.31
C ALA A 41 -19.72 3.30 -1.74
N ALA A 42 -19.10 3.99 -0.78
CA ALA A 42 -18.03 4.94 -1.06
C ALA A 42 -16.83 4.28 -1.75
N GLY A 43 -16.44 3.07 -1.31
CA GLY A 43 -15.38 2.30 -1.96
C GLY A 43 -15.72 1.90 -3.39
N ILE A 44 -16.97 1.52 -3.68
CA ILE A 44 -17.45 1.21 -5.04
C ILE A 44 -17.40 2.46 -5.91
N VAL A 45 -17.93 3.59 -5.43
CA VAL A 45 -17.92 4.86 -6.17
C VAL A 45 -16.49 5.30 -6.48
N ALA A 46 -15.58 5.21 -5.50
CA ALA A 46 -14.16 5.50 -5.71
C ALA A 46 -13.53 4.56 -6.76
N ALA A 47 -13.80 3.25 -6.67
CA ALA A 47 -13.32 2.26 -7.64
C ALA A 47 -13.78 2.58 -9.07
N LEU A 48 -15.06 2.92 -9.25
CA LEU A 48 -15.61 3.30 -10.55
C LEU A 48 -14.96 4.59 -11.08
N GLY A 49 -14.72 5.57 -10.21
CA GLY A 49 -14.00 6.79 -10.56
C GLY A 49 -12.57 6.50 -11.05
N TRP A 50 -11.83 5.67 -10.33
CA TRP A 50 -10.47 5.28 -10.75
C TRP A 50 -10.44 4.46 -12.04
N LEU A 51 -11.40 3.54 -12.22
CA LEU A 51 -11.54 2.79 -13.47
C LEU A 51 -11.83 3.72 -14.66
N ALA A 52 -12.66 4.75 -14.46
CA ALA A 52 -12.92 5.75 -15.49
C ALA A 52 -11.66 6.55 -15.84
N LEU A 53 -10.85 6.92 -14.84
CA LEU A 53 -9.57 7.59 -15.07
C LEU A 53 -8.57 6.69 -15.82
N MET A 54 -8.49 5.42 -15.45
CA MET A 54 -7.64 4.44 -16.13
C MET A 54 -8.08 4.22 -17.58
N ALA A 55 -9.39 4.12 -17.82
CA ALA A 55 -9.94 4.04 -19.18
C ALA A 55 -9.62 5.30 -19.98
N GLY A 56 -9.71 6.48 -19.36
CA GLY A 56 -9.29 7.74 -19.97
C GLY A 56 -7.81 7.74 -20.36
N ASN A 57 -6.93 7.24 -19.48
CA ASN A 57 -5.50 7.11 -19.77
C ASN A 57 -5.25 6.16 -20.96
N VAL A 58 -5.89 5.00 -20.99
CA VAL A 58 -5.79 4.07 -22.13
C VAL A 58 -6.26 4.75 -23.42
N LEU A 59 -7.41 5.45 -23.38
CA LEU A 59 -7.95 6.15 -24.55
C LEU A 59 -7.07 7.32 -25.01
N TYR A 60 -6.30 7.97 -24.13
CA TYR A 60 -5.32 8.96 -24.55
C TYR A 60 -4.24 8.35 -25.47
N TYR A 61 -3.77 7.14 -25.13
CA TYR A 61 -2.70 6.47 -25.87
C TYR A 61 -3.19 5.69 -27.10
N THR A 62 -4.41 5.16 -27.08
CA THR A 62 -4.92 4.25 -28.13
C THR A 62 -6.15 4.77 -28.86
N GLY A 63 -6.72 5.88 -28.42
CA GLY A 63 -8.00 6.40 -28.91
C GLY A 63 -7.91 7.00 -30.30
N PRO A 64 -9.04 7.07 -31.02
CA PRO A 64 -9.10 7.75 -32.31
C PRO A 64 -8.92 9.27 -32.17
N HIS A 65 -8.35 9.89 -33.19
CA HIS A 65 -8.10 11.33 -33.20
C HIS A 65 -9.32 12.19 -33.59
N ASP A 66 -10.43 11.54 -33.93
CA ASP A 66 -11.66 12.13 -34.41
C ASP A 66 -12.90 11.60 -33.66
N GLY A 67 -14.03 12.28 -33.83
CA GLY A 67 -15.31 11.92 -33.20
C GLY A 67 -15.37 12.21 -31.70
N ALA A 68 -16.36 11.62 -31.02
CA ALA A 68 -16.64 11.91 -29.61
C ALA A 68 -15.50 11.45 -28.67
N LEU A 69 -14.77 10.39 -29.02
CA LEU A 69 -13.65 9.88 -28.22
C LEU A 69 -12.40 10.77 -28.32
N ALA A 70 -12.33 11.69 -29.28
CA ALA A 70 -11.22 12.63 -29.40
C ALA A 70 -11.07 13.55 -28.17
N LEU A 71 -12.09 13.65 -27.30
CA LEU A 71 -11.99 14.36 -26.02
C LEU A 71 -10.88 13.79 -25.11
N PHE A 72 -10.54 12.51 -25.26
CA PHE A 72 -9.50 11.84 -24.48
C PHE A 72 -8.09 12.11 -24.98
N ASN A 73 -7.91 12.76 -26.15
CA ASN A 73 -6.60 13.18 -26.65
C ASN A 73 -6.01 14.39 -25.91
N SER A 74 -6.75 14.94 -24.96
CA SER A 74 -6.26 15.99 -24.08
C SER A 74 -5.11 15.48 -23.22
N SER A 75 -4.05 16.28 -23.08
CA SER A 75 -2.90 16.00 -22.22
C SER A 75 -3.27 15.77 -20.75
N ARG A 76 -4.49 16.16 -20.33
CA ARG A 76 -5.04 15.87 -19.00
C ARG A 76 -5.31 14.39 -18.74
N PHE A 77 -5.49 13.60 -19.80
CA PHE A 77 -5.65 12.15 -19.69
C PHE A 77 -4.34 11.39 -19.87
N ASN A 78 -3.24 12.07 -20.22
CA ASN A 78 -1.93 11.44 -20.22
C ASN A 78 -1.46 11.21 -18.77
N GLY A 79 -1.40 9.95 -18.34
CA GLY A 79 -0.94 9.58 -17.01
C GLY A 79 0.55 9.86 -16.74
N ASP A 80 1.35 10.06 -17.79
CA ASP A 80 2.78 10.40 -17.71
C ASP A 80 3.01 11.91 -17.43
N ASN A 81 1.97 12.73 -17.59
CA ASN A 81 2.08 14.16 -17.31
C ASN A 81 1.84 14.46 -15.83
N ASP A 82 2.70 15.30 -15.27
CA ASP A 82 2.46 15.99 -14.01
C ASP A 82 1.08 16.67 -13.99
N ARG A 83 0.38 16.48 -12.88
CA ARG A 83 -0.96 17.03 -12.57
C ARG A 83 -2.03 16.61 -13.57
N SER A 84 -1.87 15.44 -14.16
CA SER A 84 -2.90 14.81 -14.97
C SER A 84 -4.03 14.25 -14.10
N TRP A 85 -5.18 13.98 -14.73
CA TRP A 85 -6.31 13.39 -14.02
C TRP A 85 -6.03 11.97 -13.51
N PRO A 86 -5.37 11.08 -14.30
CA PRO A 86 -4.92 9.79 -13.79
C PRO A 86 -4.04 9.91 -12.55
N GLU A 87 -3.08 10.83 -12.55
CA GLU A 87 -2.16 11.06 -11.42
C GLU A 87 -2.92 11.51 -10.16
N PHE A 88 -3.81 12.50 -10.26
CA PHE A 88 -4.67 12.88 -9.14
C PHE A 88 -5.54 11.71 -8.64
N GLY A 89 -5.97 10.83 -9.54
CA GLY A 89 -6.64 9.58 -9.21
C GLY A 89 -5.76 8.66 -8.36
N GLY A 90 -4.49 8.50 -8.74
CA GLY A 90 -3.46 7.78 -8.00
C GLY A 90 -3.26 8.36 -6.60
N TYR A 91 -3.08 9.68 -6.48
CA TYR A 91 -2.96 10.36 -5.19
C TYR A 91 -4.17 10.10 -4.28
N ALA A 92 -5.38 10.21 -4.84
CA ALA A 92 -6.61 9.95 -4.10
C ALA A 92 -6.71 8.49 -3.65
N ALA A 93 -6.28 7.54 -4.49
CA ALA A 93 -6.22 6.12 -4.13
C ALA A 93 -5.26 5.86 -2.97
N MET A 94 -4.03 6.38 -3.05
CA MET A 94 -3.02 6.20 -2.00
C MET A 94 -3.40 6.90 -0.70
N ALA A 95 -3.95 8.11 -0.75
CA ALA A 95 -4.49 8.81 0.41
C ALA A 95 -5.65 8.04 1.07
N THR A 96 -6.55 7.46 0.26
CA THR A 96 -7.64 6.61 0.74
C THR A 96 -7.10 5.36 1.44
N ALA A 97 -6.07 4.74 0.88
CA ALA A 97 -5.40 3.58 1.48
C ALA A 97 -4.77 3.94 2.83
N ALA A 98 -4.02 5.05 2.89
CA ALA A 98 -3.39 5.55 4.10
C ALA A 98 -4.42 5.82 5.21
N LEU A 99 -5.53 6.50 4.87
CA LEU A 99 -6.62 6.77 5.82
C LEU A 99 -7.28 5.46 6.30
N ALA A 100 -7.55 4.51 5.41
CA ALA A 100 -8.13 3.23 5.78
C ALA A 100 -7.22 2.45 6.75
N MET A 101 -5.90 2.45 6.50
CA MET A 101 -4.91 1.85 7.40
C MET A 101 -4.81 2.57 8.75
N LEU A 102 -4.86 3.90 8.76
CA LEU A 102 -4.86 4.67 10.01
C LEU A 102 -6.09 4.35 10.85
N LEU A 103 -7.28 4.36 10.24
CA LEU A 103 -8.53 3.99 10.93
C LEU A 103 -8.47 2.56 11.46
N LEU A 104 -7.88 1.63 10.71
CA LEU A 104 -7.70 0.25 11.14
C LEU A 104 -6.72 0.14 12.32
N ALA A 105 -5.62 0.91 12.31
CA ALA A 105 -4.66 1.00 13.40
C ALA A 105 -5.32 1.49 14.69
N LEU A 106 -6.14 2.54 14.61
CA LEU A 106 -6.87 3.10 15.75
C LEU A 106 -7.89 2.10 16.31
N ARG A 107 -8.58 1.35 15.45
CA ARG A 107 -9.60 0.35 15.87
C ARG A 107 -8.99 -0.91 16.46
N ARG A 108 -7.96 -1.46 15.82
CA ARG A 108 -7.34 -2.73 16.23
C ARG A 108 -6.23 -2.55 17.26
N ARG A 109 -5.76 -1.32 17.46
CA ARG A 109 -4.59 -0.99 18.29
C ARG A 109 -3.37 -1.81 17.92
N GLN A 110 -3.21 -2.08 16.63
CA GLN A 110 -2.07 -2.82 16.08
C GLN A 110 -1.16 -1.88 15.32
N ALA A 111 0.10 -1.80 15.78
CA ALA A 111 1.10 -0.90 15.23
C ALA A 111 1.37 -1.15 13.73
N ILE A 112 1.14 -2.37 13.24
CA ILE A 112 1.39 -2.72 11.83
C ILE A 112 0.55 -1.89 10.85
N TYR A 113 -0.71 -1.63 11.18
CA TYR A 113 -1.56 -0.80 10.34
C TYR A 113 -1.15 0.67 10.41
N GLY A 114 -0.64 1.13 11.56
CA GLY A 114 -0.09 2.47 11.70
C GLY A 114 1.19 2.65 10.88
N ALA A 115 2.06 1.65 10.87
CA ALA A 115 3.27 1.64 10.03
C ALA A 115 2.91 1.71 8.54
N TRP A 116 1.94 0.92 8.08
CA TRP A 116 1.45 0.98 6.70
C TRP A 116 0.75 2.30 6.36
N ALA A 117 -0.01 2.87 7.29
CA ALA A 117 -0.59 4.21 7.11
C ALA A 117 0.50 5.26 6.87
N LEU A 118 1.60 5.20 7.63
CA LEU A 118 2.75 6.09 7.46
C LEU A 118 3.46 5.86 6.12
N VAL A 119 3.70 4.60 5.73
CA VAL A 119 4.29 4.27 4.42
C VAL A 119 3.49 4.90 3.30
N LEU A 120 2.18 4.64 3.26
CA LEU A 120 1.29 5.11 2.20
C LEU A 120 1.15 6.64 2.20
N ALA A 121 1.11 7.27 3.37
CA ALA A 121 1.07 8.72 3.49
C ALA A 121 2.37 9.37 2.99
N VAL A 122 3.53 8.80 3.34
CA VAL A 122 4.83 9.29 2.86
C VAL A 122 4.96 9.12 1.36
N MET A 123 4.55 7.97 0.80
CA MET A 123 4.54 7.78 -0.66
C MET A 123 3.62 8.78 -1.36
N THR A 124 2.42 9.01 -0.83
CA THR A 124 1.49 10.02 -1.39
C THR A 124 2.11 11.41 -1.36
N ALA A 125 2.77 11.78 -0.25
CA ALA A 125 3.42 13.08 -0.13
C ALA A 125 4.67 13.19 -1.01
N ASP A 126 5.45 12.13 -1.14
CA ASP A 126 6.61 12.07 -2.02
C ASP A 126 6.21 12.37 -3.47
N ASP A 127 5.21 11.66 -3.95
CA ASP A 127 4.65 11.77 -5.30
C ASP A 127 4.06 13.18 -5.55
N SER A 128 3.14 13.63 -4.68
CA SER A 128 2.47 14.94 -4.84
C SER A 128 3.40 16.16 -4.74
N TYR A 129 4.55 16.02 -4.07
CA TYR A 129 5.51 17.12 -3.88
C TYR A 129 6.84 16.88 -4.59
N ALA A 130 6.98 15.80 -5.36
CA ALA A 130 8.22 15.34 -5.98
C ALA A 130 9.41 15.38 -4.99
N LEU A 131 9.23 14.81 -3.78
CA LEU A 131 10.26 14.90 -2.74
C LEU A 131 11.52 14.13 -3.14
N HIS A 132 11.40 13.00 -3.84
CA HIS A 132 12.51 12.22 -4.36
C HIS A 132 13.33 12.99 -5.41
N GLU A 133 12.69 13.71 -6.34
CA GLU A 133 13.42 14.58 -7.27
C GLU A 133 14.17 15.71 -6.56
N ARG A 134 13.50 16.38 -5.61
CA ARG A 134 14.09 17.48 -4.86
C ARG A 134 15.24 16.99 -4.00
N GLY A 135 15.08 15.83 -3.38
CA GLY A 135 16.13 15.16 -2.63
C GLY A 135 17.32 14.81 -3.51
N ALA A 136 17.09 14.28 -4.70
CA ALA A 136 18.14 13.97 -5.67
C ALA A 136 18.89 15.23 -6.12
N LYS A 137 18.17 16.31 -6.42
CA LYS A 137 18.75 17.62 -6.75
C LYS A 137 19.63 18.15 -5.61
N LEU A 138 19.19 18.01 -4.35
CA LEU A 138 19.99 18.38 -3.17
C LEU A 138 21.25 17.52 -3.02
N ILE A 139 21.17 16.21 -3.28
CA ILE A 139 22.34 15.32 -3.28
C ILE A 139 23.35 15.77 -4.33
N LEU A 140 22.91 16.05 -5.56
CA LEU A 140 23.78 16.45 -6.67
C LEU A 140 24.45 17.82 -6.47
N GLN A 141 23.92 18.69 -5.61
CA GLN A 141 24.57 19.95 -5.24
C GLN A 141 25.82 19.74 -4.37
N HIS A 142 25.90 18.63 -3.65
CA HIS A 142 26.99 18.36 -2.70
C HIS A 142 27.85 17.15 -3.10
N VAL A 143 27.33 16.27 -3.96
CA VAL A 143 27.97 15.02 -4.36
C VAL A 143 27.85 14.86 -5.86
N SER A 144 28.99 14.74 -6.54
CA SER A 144 29.02 14.39 -7.96
C SER A 144 28.75 12.89 -8.12
N LEU A 145 27.52 12.53 -8.49
CA LEU A 145 27.19 11.14 -8.81
C LEU A 145 27.59 10.83 -10.26
N PRO A 146 28.21 9.66 -10.52
CA PRO A 146 28.44 9.20 -11.89
C PRO A 146 27.12 8.75 -12.53
N SER A 147 27.10 8.71 -13.87
CA SER A 147 26.08 7.92 -14.58
C SER A 147 26.28 6.44 -14.27
N VAL A 148 25.24 5.75 -13.80
CA VAL A 148 25.28 4.33 -13.44
C VAL A 148 24.39 3.53 -14.35
N ALA A 149 24.91 2.48 -14.99
CA ALA A 149 24.14 1.59 -15.87
C ALA A 149 23.36 2.31 -16.99
N GLY A 150 23.88 3.44 -17.48
CA GLY A 150 23.22 4.25 -18.51
C GLY A 150 22.19 5.24 -17.98
N LEU A 151 21.89 5.25 -16.68
CA LEU A 151 21.03 6.24 -16.03
C LEU A 151 21.76 7.57 -15.85
N ARG A 152 20.99 8.67 -15.84
CA ARG A 152 21.51 10.00 -15.56
C ARG A 152 21.89 10.09 -14.06
N PRO A 153 22.83 10.97 -13.68
CA PRO A 153 23.13 11.21 -12.27
C PRO A 153 21.90 11.58 -11.42
N GLN A 154 20.92 12.26 -12.02
CA GLN A 154 19.65 12.61 -11.37
C GLN A 154 18.84 11.37 -11.01
N ASP A 155 18.59 10.47 -11.97
CA ASP A 155 17.85 9.22 -11.75
C ASP A 155 18.53 8.35 -10.68
N ALA A 156 19.87 8.28 -10.69
CA ALA A 156 20.63 7.60 -9.66
C ALA A 156 20.46 8.24 -8.27
N GLY A 157 20.35 9.57 -8.21
CA GLY A 157 20.02 10.31 -7.00
C GLY A 157 18.61 10.00 -6.49
N GLU A 158 17.62 9.92 -7.38
CA GLU A 158 16.21 9.61 -7.05
C GLU A 158 16.09 8.21 -6.46
N LEU A 159 16.71 7.21 -7.09
CA LEU A 159 16.84 5.85 -6.55
C LEU A 159 17.49 5.85 -5.16
N GLY A 160 18.50 6.70 -4.94
CA GLY A 160 19.15 6.86 -3.65
C GLY A 160 18.20 7.39 -2.57
N VAL A 161 17.43 8.43 -2.88
CA VAL A 161 16.43 9.00 -1.95
C VAL A 161 15.36 7.96 -1.61
N TRP A 162 14.81 7.27 -2.62
CA TRP A 162 13.85 6.20 -2.39
C TRP A 162 14.42 5.03 -1.61
N ALA A 163 15.66 4.61 -1.88
CA ALA A 163 16.30 3.52 -1.15
C ALA A 163 16.45 3.85 0.34
N VAL A 164 16.90 5.07 0.66
CA VAL A 164 17.06 5.51 2.05
C VAL A 164 15.70 5.65 2.75
N GLY A 165 14.76 6.38 2.14
CA GLY A 165 13.42 6.55 2.69
C GLY A 165 12.67 5.22 2.86
N GLY A 166 12.75 4.37 1.84
CA GLY A 166 12.20 3.03 1.82
C GLY A 166 12.79 2.14 2.92
N LEU A 167 14.10 2.19 3.16
CA LEU A 167 14.74 1.43 4.24
C LEU A 167 14.26 1.86 5.63
N ILE A 168 14.13 3.17 5.86
CA ILE A 168 13.61 3.72 7.13
C ILE A 168 12.19 3.21 7.37
N LEU A 169 11.31 3.35 6.37
CA LEU A 169 9.92 2.92 6.46
C LEU A 169 9.78 1.39 6.57
N ALA A 170 10.56 0.62 5.81
CA ALA A 170 10.58 -0.83 5.88
C ALA A 170 11.00 -1.32 7.27
N THR A 171 11.98 -0.64 7.90
CA THR A 171 12.38 -0.94 9.27
C THR A 171 11.20 -0.79 10.25
N LEU A 172 10.42 0.28 10.12
CA LEU A 172 9.21 0.48 10.94
C LEU A 172 8.18 -0.63 10.73
N VAL A 173 7.93 -1.03 9.48
CA VAL A 173 7.02 -2.13 9.16
C VAL A 173 7.51 -3.45 9.75
N VAL A 174 8.81 -3.78 9.60
CA VAL A 174 9.41 -5.00 10.15
C VAL A 174 9.27 -5.05 11.67
N LEU A 175 9.55 -3.95 12.36
CA LEU A 175 9.39 -3.86 13.81
C LEU A 175 7.93 -4.04 14.24
N ALA A 176 6.98 -3.50 13.46
CA ALA A 176 5.56 -3.64 13.73
C ALA A 176 5.03 -5.07 13.46
N VAL A 177 5.53 -5.74 12.43
CA VAL A 177 5.21 -7.14 12.08
C VAL A 177 5.55 -8.10 13.21
N ARG A 178 6.66 -7.87 13.93
CA ARG A 178 7.08 -8.71 15.07
C ARG A 178 6.04 -8.77 16.19
N ARG A 179 5.16 -7.75 16.28
CA ARG A 179 4.08 -7.66 17.29
C ARG A 179 2.69 -7.91 16.72
N ALA A 180 2.57 -8.14 15.41
CA ALA A 180 1.28 -8.36 14.76
C ALA A 180 0.72 -9.76 15.10
N ASP A 181 -0.61 -9.91 15.04
CA ASP A 181 -1.24 -11.23 15.10
C ASP A 181 -1.16 -11.94 13.73
N ALA A 182 -1.74 -13.14 13.63
CA ALA A 182 -1.71 -13.91 12.39
C ALA A 182 -2.40 -13.20 11.21
N LEU A 183 -3.47 -12.45 11.49
CA LEU A 183 -4.25 -11.74 10.49
C LEU A 183 -3.50 -10.50 9.99
N GLY A 184 -2.91 -9.71 10.90
CA GLY A 184 -2.04 -8.59 10.56
C GLY A 184 -0.82 -9.03 9.73
N ARG A 185 -0.21 -10.17 10.05
CA ARG A 185 0.86 -10.76 9.22
C ARG A 185 0.39 -11.17 7.83
N GLN A 186 -0.83 -11.66 7.68
CA GLN A 186 -1.41 -11.97 6.37
C GLN A 186 -1.65 -10.70 5.56
N ASP A 187 -2.19 -9.67 6.19
CA ASP A 187 -2.44 -8.37 5.56
C ASP A 187 -1.14 -7.70 5.12
N ASN A 188 -0.09 -7.80 5.94
CA ASN A 188 1.25 -7.36 5.57
C ASN A 188 1.75 -7.99 4.28
N ARG A 189 1.63 -9.32 4.13
CA ARG A 189 2.12 -10.00 2.91
C ARG A 189 1.41 -9.50 1.66
N ARG A 190 0.11 -9.21 1.75
CA ARG A 190 -0.66 -8.63 0.64
C ARG A 190 -0.15 -7.23 0.29
N LEU A 191 0.02 -6.37 1.30
CA LEU A 191 0.51 -5.00 1.08
C LEU A 191 1.95 -4.96 0.57
N VAL A 192 2.85 -5.83 1.07
CA VAL A 192 4.20 -5.98 0.52
C VAL A 192 4.14 -6.42 -0.94
N GLY A 193 3.32 -7.42 -1.28
CA GLY A 193 3.18 -7.87 -2.67
C GLY A 193 2.70 -6.77 -3.61
N LEU A 194 1.73 -5.97 -3.18
CA LEU A 194 1.24 -4.82 -3.94
C LEU A 194 2.26 -3.69 -4.02
N LEU A 195 3.00 -3.41 -2.94
CA LEU A 195 4.07 -2.40 -2.95
C LEU A 195 5.21 -2.80 -3.90
N LEU A 196 5.58 -4.09 -3.93
CA LEU A 196 6.57 -4.60 -4.88
C LEU A 196 6.06 -4.50 -6.32
N ALA A 197 4.78 -4.81 -6.56
CA ALA A 197 4.17 -4.62 -7.88
C ALA A 197 4.18 -3.13 -8.29
N LEU A 198 3.92 -2.21 -7.37
CA LEU A 198 3.98 -0.77 -7.64
C LEU A 198 5.41 -0.35 -7.99
N ALA A 199 6.40 -0.80 -7.23
CA ALA A 199 7.82 -0.52 -7.51
C ALA A 199 8.29 -1.07 -8.86
N VAL A 200 7.69 -2.15 -9.35
CA VAL A 200 8.00 -2.66 -10.70
C VAL A 200 7.59 -1.64 -11.77
N PHE A 201 6.43 -0.99 -11.65
CA PHE A 201 6.02 0.02 -12.63
C PHE A 201 6.76 1.34 -12.39
N ALA A 202 6.66 1.89 -11.18
CA ALA A 202 7.20 3.21 -10.79
C ALA A 202 8.73 3.32 -10.78
N VAL A 203 9.45 2.20 -10.83
CA VAL A 203 10.92 2.23 -10.90
C VAL A 203 11.40 1.32 -12.01
N GLY A 204 10.89 0.09 -12.09
CA GLY A 204 11.36 -0.88 -13.09
C GLY A 204 11.01 -0.48 -14.52
N VAL A 205 9.74 -0.18 -14.79
CA VAL A 205 9.27 0.17 -16.14
C VAL A 205 9.74 1.57 -16.52
N ASP A 206 9.62 2.56 -15.63
CA ASP A 206 10.13 3.92 -15.82
C ASP A 206 11.62 3.95 -16.22
N MET A 207 12.50 3.40 -15.37
CA MET A 207 13.94 3.34 -15.66
C MET A 207 14.23 2.53 -16.95
N GLY A 208 13.45 1.49 -17.21
CA GLY A 208 13.54 0.69 -18.43
C GLY A 208 13.16 1.48 -19.67
N ALA A 209 12.12 2.31 -19.59
CA ALA A 209 11.65 3.19 -20.65
C ALA A 209 12.69 4.27 -20.96
N GLU A 210 13.25 4.93 -19.95
CA GLU A 210 14.32 5.94 -20.11
C GLU A 210 15.58 5.34 -20.77
N LEU A 211 15.96 4.11 -20.41
CA LEU A 211 17.08 3.42 -21.05
C LEU A 211 16.76 3.05 -22.51
N LEU A 212 15.55 2.58 -22.78
CA LEU A 212 15.14 2.16 -24.12
C LEU A 212 14.95 3.35 -25.07
N ALA A 213 14.51 4.50 -24.55
CA ALA A 213 14.38 5.76 -25.30
C ALA A 213 15.70 6.24 -25.91
N LYS A 214 16.85 5.80 -25.38
CA LYS A 214 18.18 6.11 -25.94
C LYS A 214 18.51 5.31 -27.19
N VAL A 215 17.80 4.21 -27.45
CA VAL A 215 18.08 3.27 -28.54
C VAL A 215 16.92 3.20 -29.53
N VAL A 216 15.68 3.41 -29.09
CA VAL A 216 14.47 3.34 -29.91
C VAL A 216 13.99 4.74 -30.26
N THR A 217 13.84 5.03 -31.56
CA THR A 217 13.38 6.33 -32.09
C THR A 217 11.89 6.34 -32.47
N GLY A 218 11.19 5.22 -32.33
CA GLY A 218 9.79 5.07 -32.73
C GLY A 218 8.81 5.51 -31.64
N HIS A 219 8.03 6.57 -31.92
CA HIS A 219 7.02 7.12 -31.01
C HIS A 219 5.99 6.08 -30.50
N GLY A 220 5.64 5.09 -31.32
CA GLY A 220 4.67 4.05 -30.92
C GLY A 220 5.15 3.17 -29.76
N ALA A 221 6.42 2.74 -29.77
CA ALA A 221 6.97 1.90 -28.71
C ALA A 221 7.09 2.65 -27.37
N LEU A 222 7.49 3.92 -27.44
CA LEU A 222 7.59 4.79 -26.26
C LEU A 222 6.21 5.07 -25.65
N ASN A 223 5.19 5.31 -26.49
CA ASN A 223 3.81 5.48 -26.02
C ASN A 223 3.27 4.23 -25.31
N TRP A 224 3.58 3.03 -25.79
CA TRP A 224 3.17 1.79 -25.11
C TRP A 224 3.88 1.60 -23.77
N LEU A 225 5.16 1.97 -23.67
CA LEU A 225 5.90 1.92 -22.40
C LEU A 225 5.30 2.89 -21.39
N ALA A 226 5.08 4.15 -21.79
CA ALA A 226 4.46 5.16 -20.94
C ALA A 226 3.05 4.75 -20.50
N LEU A 227 2.27 4.09 -21.36
CA LEU A 227 0.97 3.52 -20.97
C LEU A 227 1.13 2.36 -19.98
N ILE A 228 2.08 1.45 -20.18
CA ILE A 228 2.30 0.30 -19.28
C ILE A 228 2.76 0.79 -17.91
N GLU A 229 3.63 1.78 -17.87
CA GLU A 229 4.13 2.44 -16.68
C GLU A 229 3.00 3.14 -15.93
N SER A 230 2.47 4.24 -16.48
CA SER A 230 1.44 5.06 -15.83
C SER A 230 0.14 4.29 -15.57
N GLY A 231 -0.25 3.39 -16.49
CA GLY A 231 -1.42 2.53 -16.33
C GLY A 231 -1.21 1.44 -15.27
N GLY A 232 -0.01 0.85 -15.22
CA GLY A 232 0.37 -0.16 -14.24
C GLY A 232 0.43 0.42 -12.82
N GLU A 233 1.04 1.59 -12.66
CA GLU A 233 1.06 2.31 -11.38
C GLU A 233 -0.34 2.62 -10.88
N LEU A 234 -1.16 3.27 -11.70
CA LEU A 234 -2.52 3.63 -11.34
C LEU A 234 -3.33 2.39 -10.95
N LEU A 235 -3.22 1.31 -11.74
CA LEU A 235 -3.88 0.04 -11.42
C LEU A 235 -3.46 -0.48 -10.04
N VAL A 236 -2.16 -0.53 -9.75
CA VAL A 236 -1.67 -1.06 -8.48
C VAL A 236 -2.03 -0.15 -7.30
N MET A 237 -1.95 1.17 -7.45
CA MET A 237 -2.42 2.14 -6.44
C MET A 237 -3.90 1.92 -6.10
N CYS A 238 -4.73 1.69 -7.12
CA CYS A 238 -6.15 1.36 -6.93
C CYS A 238 -6.34 0.04 -6.18
N LEU A 239 -5.56 -0.99 -6.53
CA LEU A 239 -5.58 -2.27 -5.83
C LEU A 239 -5.14 -2.14 -4.36
N ILE A 240 -4.15 -1.30 -4.06
CA ILE A 240 -3.72 -0.96 -2.70
C ILE A 240 -4.88 -0.31 -1.93
N ALA A 241 -5.55 0.67 -2.52
CA ALA A 241 -6.68 1.36 -1.91
C ALA A 241 -7.86 0.42 -1.64
N LEU A 242 -8.26 -0.38 -2.62
CA LEU A 242 -9.36 -1.33 -2.49
C LEU A 242 -9.05 -2.42 -1.47
N THR A 243 -7.81 -2.94 -1.50
CA THR A 243 -7.34 -3.93 -0.51
C THR A 243 -7.39 -3.35 0.90
N SER A 244 -6.97 -2.09 1.06
CA SER A 244 -6.98 -1.38 2.35
C SER A 244 -8.40 -1.16 2.89
N LEU A 245 -9.34 -0.76 2.03
CA LEU A 245 -10.75 -0.62 2.37
C LEU A 245 -11.37 -1.98 2.72
N ALA A 246 -11.07 -3.03 1.94
CA ALA A 246 -11.55 -4.38 2.21
C ALA A 246 -11.05 -4.91 3.56
N MET A 247 -9.79 -4.65 3.92
CA MET A 247 -9.25 -4.94 5.25
C MET A 247 -10.03 -4.18 6.33
N LEU A 248 -10.25 -2.88 6.16
CA LEU A 248 -11.02 -2.07 7.12
C LEU A 248 -12.44 -2.61 7.34
N VAL A 249 -13.13 -3.04 6.28
CA VAL A 249 -14.48 -3.62 6.36
C VAL A 249 -14.45 -5.00 7.03
N ARG A 250 -13.51 -5.87 6.66
CA ARG A 250 -13.40 -7.23 7.21
C ARG A 250 -13.12 -7.20 8.71
N HIS A 251 -12.22 -6.34 9.16
CA HIS A 251 -11.86 -6.20 10.58
C HIS A 251 -12.93 -5.54 11.43
N ALA A 252 -13.90 -4.85 10.82
CA ALA A 252 -15.04 -4.31 11.55
C ALA A 252 -16.16 -5.34 11.79
N ARG A 253 -16.04 -6.56 11.24
CA ARG A 253 -16.96 -7.69 11.50
C ARG A 253 -16.56 -8.56 12.70
N HIS A 254 -15.35 -8.37 13.25
CA HIS A 254 -14.76 -9.18 14.33
C HIS A 254 -14.36 -8.31 15.51
#